data_AF-A0A937AQ74-F1
#
_entry.id   AF-A0A937AQ74-F1
#
_cell.length_a   1.000
_cell.length_b   1.000
_cell.length_c   1.000
_cell.angle_alpha   90.00
_cell.angle_beta   90.00
_cell.angle_gamma   90.00
#
_symmetry.space_group_name_H-M   'P 1'
#
loop_
_entity.id
_entity.type
_entity.pdbx_description
1 polymer ?
#
loop_
_entity_poly.entity_id
_entity_poly.type
_entity_poly.pdbx_seq_one_letter_code
_entity_poly.pdbx_strand_id
1 'polypeptide(L)'
;MARTLIGKHGTLRMTNLQYGLAMKLVYDLGWKPAGTLPPLAYEGEDPPLDEEGNPKRWPKMNYFAGAGQRVSDADAKRLGEKLEDMLLDIPNHDATMHKVMQVIVLPPLGEMRVLKPGEKVNMVEFFSGRNKNILRKYAEFCKQGGFSINS
;
A
#
# COMPACT_ATOMS: atom_id res chain seq x y z
N MET A 1 -4.18 8.58 9.37
CA MET A 1 -3.26 9.19 8.38
C MET A 1 -3.20 8.32 7.14
N ALA A 2 -3.09 8.93 5.96
CA ALA A 2 -2.96 8.23 4.69
C ALA A 2 -1.48 8.16 4.33
N ARG A 3 -1.06 7.10 3.63
CA ARG A 3 0.29 7.00 3.08
C ARG A 3 0.37 7.75 1.77
N THR A 4 1.47 8.46 1.63
CA THR A 4 1.84 9.15 0.41
C THR A 4 3.07 8.45 -0.17
N LEU A 5 2.87 7.74 -1.28
CA LEU A 5 3.95 7.11 -2.02
C LEU A 5 4.44 8.10 -3.08
N ILE A 6 5.73 8.44 -3.04
CA ILE A 6 6.33 9.43 -3.96
C ILE A 6 7.33 8.72 -4.85
N GLY A 7 7.01 8.60 -6.14
CA GLY A 7 7.85 7.99 -7.16
C GLY A 7 8.38 9.03 -8.13
N LYS A 8 9.22 8.61 -9.07
CA LYS A 8 9.82 9.49 -10.09
C LYS A 8 8.79 10.24 -10.93
N HIS A 9 7.63 9.64 -11.16
CA HIS A 9 6.62 10.10 -12.12
C HIS A 9 5.33 10.61 -11.45
N GLY A 10 5.29 10.69 -10.12
CA GLY A 10 4.16 11.26 -9.41
C GLY A 10 3.99 10.76 -7.99
N THR A 11 2.80 11.03 -7.45
CA THR A 11 2.45 10.72 -6.07
C THR A 11 1.17 9.91 -6.02
N LEU A 12 1.19 8.80 -5.28
CA LEU A 12 0.00 7.98 -5.02
C LEU A 12 -0.37 8.06 -3.54
N ARG A 13 -1.61 8.47 -3.25
CA ARG A 13 -2.15 8.47 -1.90
C ARG A 13 -3.02 7.25 -1.67
N MET A 14 -2.77 6.53 -0.58
CA MET A 14 -3.54 5.37 -0.15
C MET A 14 -3.82 5.48 1.34
N THR A 15 -4.98 5.01 1.81
CA THR A 15 -5.18 4.90 3.26
C THR A 15 -4.27 3.83 3.85
N ASN A 16 -3.97 3.91 5.15
CA ASN A 16 -3.19 2.86 5.84
C ASN A 16 -3.79 1.47 5.64
N LEU A 17 -5.12 1.36 5.65
CA LEU A 17 -5.83 0.10 5.41
C LEU A 17 -5.62 -0.38 3.97
N GLN A 18 -5.81 0.48 2.97
CA GLN A 18 -5.61 0.12 1.56
C GLN A 18 -4.18 -0.35 1.30
N TYR A 19 -3.19 0.40 1.80
CA TYR A 19 -1.80 0.03 1.64
C TYR A 19 -1.47 -1.28 2.36
N GLY A 20 -1.91 -1.43 3.62
CA GLY A 20 -1.68 -2.64 4.41
C GLY A 20 -2.28 -3.90 3.77
N LEU A 21 -3.53 -3.82 3.30
CA LEU A 21 -4.18 -4.92 2.61
C LEU A 21 -3.53 -5.22 1.27
N ALA A 22 -3.11 -4.20 0.50
CA ALA A 22 -2.39 -4.42 -0.76
C ALA A 22 -1.05 -5.13 -0.54
N MET A 23 -0.26 -4.68 0.45
CA MET A 23 1.02 -5.30 0.79
C MET A 23 0.87 -6.72 1.35
N LYS A 24 -0.17 -6.98 2.14
CA LYS A 24 -0.47 -8.34 2.60
C LYS A 24 -0.89 -9.24 1.44
N LEU A 25 -1.72 -8.73 0.54
CA LEU A 25 -2.22 -9.48 -0.61
C LEU A 25 -1.07 -9.96 -1.50
N VAL A 26 -0.15 -9.08 -1.89
CA VAL A 26 1.01 -9.47 -2.71
C VAL A 26 1.95 -10.43 -1.99
N TYR A 27 2.11 -10.28 -0.67
CA TYR A 27 2.94 -11.17 0.13
C TYR A 27 2.35 -12.58 0.17
N ASP A 28 1.04 -12.70 0.38
CA ASP A 28 0.33 -13.99 0.39
C ASP A 28 0.38 -14.66 -1.01
N LEU A 29 0.61 -13.89 -2.08
CA LEU A 29 0.83 -14.37 -3.46
C LEU A 29 2.30 -14.68 -3.78
N GLY A 30 3.17 -14.66 -2.78
CA GLY A 30 4.57 -15.06 -2.91
C GLY A 30 5.53 -13.95 -3.33
N TRP A 31 5.10 -12.68 -3.32
CA TRP A 31 6.06 -11.57 -3.40
C TRP A 31 6.99 -11.60 -2.19
N LYS A 32 8.30 -11.66 -2.45
CA LYS A 32 9.34 -11.67 -1.42
C LYS A 32 9.99 -10.29 -1.36
N PRO A 33 9.81 -9.53 -0.26
CA PRO A 33 10.38 -8.20 -0.14
C PRO A 33 11.91 -8.27 -0.19
N ALA A 34 12.52 -7.49 -1.08
CA ALA A 34 13.98 -7.36 -1.12
C ALA A 34 14.55 -6.54 0.04
N GLY A 35 13.68 -5.79 0.72
CA GLY A 35 14.02 -4.82 1.75
C GLY A 35 13.98 -3.39 1.22
N THR A 36 13.70 -2.47 2.14
CA THR A 36 13.67 -1.04 1.85
C THR A 36 15.06 -0.43 1.94
N LEU A 37 15.36 0.42 0.97
CA LEU A 37 16.47 1.35 1.01
C LEU A 37 16.21 2.42 2.07
N PRO A 38 17.27 2.97 2.70
CA PRO A 38 17.10 3.99 3.72
C PRO A 38 16.53 5.28 3.10
N PRO A 39 15.89 6.14 3.90
CA PRO A 39 15.50 7.49 3.48
C PRO A 39 16.70 8.30 2.98
N LEU A 40 16.46 9.30 2.14
CA LEU A 40 17.53 10.17 1.60
C LEU A 40 18.39 10.83 2.69
N ALA A 41 17.79 11.15 3.85
CA ALA A 41 18.49 11.73 4.99
C ALA A 41 19.61 10.84 5.56
N TYR A 42 19.64 9.55 5.23
CA TYR A 42 20.70 8.61 5.63
C TYR A 42 21.82 8.49 4.59
N GLU A 43 21.70 9.10 3.40
CA GLU A 43 22.68 9.00 2.30
C GLU A 43 23.73 10.13 2.28
N GLY A 44 23.97 10.78 3.43
CA GLY A 44 24.96 11.87 3.57
C GLY A 44 26.15 11.51 4.48
N GLU A 45 27.13 12.41 4.54
CA GLU A 45 28.28 12.32 5.46
C GLU A 45 27.84 12.39 6.94
N ASP A 46 26.69 13.04 7.20
CA ASP A 46 26.08 13.19 8.52
C ASP A 46 24.77 12.39 8.63
N PRO A 47 24.82 11.08 8.94
CA PRO A 47 23.61 10.31 9.17
C PRO A 47 22.87 10.82 10.42
N PRO A 48 21.53 10.67 10.49
CA PRO A 48 20.77 11.09 11.65
C PRO A 48 21.28 10.40 12.92
N LEU A 49 21.44 11.15 14.00
CA LEU A 49 21.86 10.65 15.30
C LEU A 49 20.65 10.28 16.18
N ASP A 50 20.83 9.37 17.13
CA ASP A 50 19.87 9.10 18.21
C ASP A 50 19.99 10.15 19.35
N GLU A 51 19.20 9.99 20.40
CA GLU A 51 19.18 10.93 21.54
C GLU A 51 20.52 10.95 22.28
N GLU A 52 21.28 9.87 22.17
CA GLU A 52 22.60 9.67 22.74
C GLU A 52 23.75 10.12 21.80
N GLY A 53 23.43 10.64 20.61
CA GLY A 53 24.42 11.15 19.65
C GLY A 53 25.10 10.08 18.79
N ASN A 54 24.61 8.84 18.77
CA ASN A 54 25.12 7.77 17.92
C ASN A 54 24.39 7.71 16.57
N PRO A 55 25.03 7.25 15.49
CA PRO A 55 24.36 7.05 14.21
C PRO A 55 23.15 6.12 14.34
N LYS A 56 21.97 6.68 14.04
CA LYS A 56 20.70 5.97 14.12
C LYS A 56 20.71 4.79 13.17
N ARG A 57 20.52 3.58 13.71
CA ARG A 57 20.46 2.37 12.86
C ARG A 57 19.16 2.35 12.06
N TRP A 58 19.30 2.17 10.75
CA TRP A 58 18.19 1.95 9.84
C TRP A 58 17.63 0.52 10.00
N PRO A 59 16.38 0.31 10.44
CA PRO A 59 15.77 -1.01 10.46
C PRO A 59 15.51 -1.46 9.01
N LYS A 60 16.29 -2.45 8.54
CA LYS A 60 16.11 -3.05 7.22
C LYS A 60 14.69 -3.63 7.10
N MET A 61 14.08 -3.51 5.92
CA MET A 61 12.79 -4.11 5.53
C MET A 61 11.49 -3.50 6.08
N ASN A 62 11.48 -2.24 6.53
CA ASN A 62 10.24 -1.63 7.01
C ASN A 62 9.46 -0.92 5.88
N TYR A 63 8.54 -1.63 5.23
CA TYR A 63 7.60 -1.05 4.24
C TYR A 63 6.42 -0.31 4.90
N PHE A 64 6.29 -0.38 6.23
CA PHE A 64 5.16 0.17 6.96
C PHE A 64 5.48 1.43 7.77
N ALA A 65 6.73 1.85 7.94
CA ALA A 65 6.95 3.21 8.43
C ALA A 65 6.74 4.21 7.28
N GLY A 66 6.19 5.38 7.60
CA GLY A 66 6.06 6.51 6.67
C GLY A 66 7.20 7.51 6.86
N ALA A 67 8.41 7.02 7.11
CA ALA A 67 9.58 7.81 7.47
C ALA A 67 10.48 8.12 6.25
N GLY A 68 9.94 8.01 5.03
CA GLY A 68 10.66 8.28 3.79
C GLY A 68 11.45 7.10 3.24
N GLN A 69 11.17 5.88 3.69
CA GLN A 69 11.81 4.67 3.16
C GLN A 69 11.64 4.54 1.67
N ARG A 70 12.68 4.04 1.00
CA ARG A 70 12.63 3.86 -0.44
C ARG A 70 12.52 2.38 -0.81
N VAL A 71 11.73 2.10 -1.83
CA VAL A 71 11.61 0.81 -2.50
C VAL A 71 12.42 0.91 -3.79
N SER A 72 13.31 -0.05 -4.02
CA SER A 72 14.15 -0.06 -5.24
C SER A 72 13.31 -0.35 -6.49
N ASP A 73 13.79 0.08 -7.65
CA ASP A 73 13.13 -0.14 -8.95
C ASP A 73 12.83 -1.62 -9.21
N ALA A 74 13.79 -2.51 -8.89
CA ALA A 74 13.63 -3.95 -9.07
C ALA A 74 12.57 -4.56 -8.14
N ASP A 75 12.43 -4.03 -6.92
CA ASP A 75 11.43 -4.49 -5.96
C ASP A 75 10.05 -3.93 -6.29
N ALA A 76 9.97 -2.65 -6.67
CA ALA A 76 8.75 -2.01 -7.15
C ALA A 76 8.22 -2.70 -8.41
N LYS A 77 9.09 -3.03 -9.38
CA LYS A 77 8.67 -3.76 -10.59
C LYS A 77 8.04 -5.12 -10.26
N ARG A 78 8.70 -5.92 -9.42
CA ARG A 78 8.18 -7.24 -8.98
C ARG A 78 6.86 -7.12 -8.23
N LEU A 79 6.72 -6.07 -7.42
CA LEU A 79 5.49 -5.74 -6.71
C LEU A 79 4.36 -5.40 -7.69
N GLY A 80 4.64 -4.57 -8.70
CA GLY A 80 3.68 -4.19 -9.74
C GLY A 80 3.21 -5.37 -10.58
N GLU A 81 4.13 -6.23 -11.02
CA GLU A 81 3.81 -7.46 -11.76
C GLU A 81 2.87 -8.37 -10.97
N LYS A 82 3.14 -8.57 -9.67
CA LYS A 82 2.28 -9.40 -8.81
C LYS A 82 0.90 -8.81 -8.58
N LEU A 83 0.79 -7.49 -8.51
CA LEU A 83 -0.50 -6.82 -8.43
C LEU A 83 -1.32 -7.00 -9.72
N GLU A 84 -0.66 -6.99 -10.89
CA GLU A 84 -1.35 -7.19 -12.17
C GLU A 84 -1.84 -8.61 -12.37
N ASP A 85 -1.01 -9.61 -12.05
CA ASP A 85 -1.43 -11.01 -12.04
C ASP A 85 -2.73 -11.16 -11.23
N MET A 86 -2.76 -10.55 -10.04
CA MET A 86 -3.92 -10.62 -9.14
C MET A 86 -5.15 -9.84 -9.63
N LEU A 87 -4.97 -8.78 -10.41
CA LEU A 87 -6.09 -8.03 -10.96
C LEU A 87 -6.95 -8.88 -11.90
N LEU A 88 -6.43 -10.00 -12.42
CA LEU A 88 -7.20 -10.96 -13.22
C LEU A 88 -8.19 -11.73 -12.34
N ASP A 89 -7.79 -12.11 -11.13
CA ASP A 89 -8.59 -12.91 -10.20
C ASP A 89 -9.62 -12.10 -9.40
N ILE A 90 -9.39 -10.79 -9.24
CA ILE A 90 -10.31 -9.92 -8.49
C ILE A 90 -11.57 -9.65 -9.31
N PRO A 91 -12.78 -9.91 -8.77
CA PRO A 91 -14.02 -9.65 -9.49
C PRO A 91 -14.21 -8.16 -9.83
N ASN A 92 -14.74 -7.89 -11.02
CA ASN A 92 -15.13 -6.54 -11.45
C ASN A 92 -16.45 -6.08 -10.79
N HIS A 93 -17.29 -7.00 -10.33
CA HIS A 93 -18.47 -6.70 -9.55
C HIS A 93 -18.11 -6.58 -8.06
N ASP A 94 -19.02 -6.00 -7.28
CA ASP A 94 -18.86 -5.83 -5.84
C ASP A 94 -19.15 -7.14 -5.10
N ALA A 95 -18.10 -7.87 -4.74
CA ALA A 95 -18.22 -9.13 -4.04
C ALA A 95 -18.70 -8.96 -2.59
N THR A 96 -18.67 -7.75 -2.02
CA THR A 96 -19.13 -7.50 -0.64
C THR A 96 -20.63 -7.25 -0.53
N MET A 97 -21.33 -7.02 -1.66
CA MET A 97 -22.71 -6.52 -1.65
C MET A 97 -23.69 -7.42 -0.87
N HIS A 98 -23.54 -8.74 -0.96
CA HIS A 98 -24.38 -9.70 -0.24
C HIS A 98 -24.17 -9.71 1.30
N LYS A 99 -23.06 -9.13 1.77
CA LYS A 99 -22.70 -8.97 3.20
C LYS A 99 -23.10 -7.62 3.77
N VAL A 100 -23.51 -6.68 2.92
CA VAL A 100 -23.95 -5.34 3.35
C VAL A 100 -25.35 -5.45 3.97
N MET A 101 -25.48 -4.97 5.20
CA MET A 101 -26.74 -4.83 5.91
C MET A 101 -27.41 -3.49 5.55
N GLN A 102 -26.61 -2.42 5.52
CA GLN A 102 -27.10 -1.07 5.25
C GLN A 102 -26.02 -0.23 4.55
N VAL A 103 -26.44 0.64 3.64
CA VAL A 103 -25.61 1.71 3.09
C VAL A 103 -26.05 3.02 3.72
N ILE A 104 -25.13 3.71 4.40
CA ILE A 104 -25.36 5.02 5.00
C ILE A 104 -24.67 6.04 4.11
N VAL A 105 -25.42 7.00 3.57
CA VAL A 105 -24.88 8.12 2.82
C VAL A 105 -24.62 9.26 3.81
N LEU A 106 -23.34 9.64 3.97
CA LEU A 106 -22.90 10.69 4.86
C LEU A 106 -22.28 11.83 4.03
N PRO A 107 -23.03 12.86 3.60
CA PRO A 107 -22.42 14.03 2.98
C PRO A 107 -21.56 14.81 4.00
N PRO A 108 -20.33 15.27 3.69
CA PRO A 108 -19.59 15.13 2.42
C PRO A 108 -18.66 13.88 2.35
N LEU A 109 -18.68 13.02 3.35
CA LEU A 109 -17.82 11.83 3.51
C LEU A 109 -18.11 10.67 2.53
N GLY A 110 -19.29 10.66 1.90
CA GLY A 110 -19.70 9.67 0.91
C GLY A 110 -20.46 8.48 1.50
N GLU A 111 -20.43 7.35 0.81
CA GLU A 111 -21.15 6.12 1.21
C GLU A 111 -20.32 5.27 2.18
N MET A 112 -20.90 5.00 3.35
CA MET A 112 -20.41 4.01 4.30
C MET A 112 -21.26 2.74 4.21
N ARG A 113 -20.61 1.58 4.15
CA ARG A 113 -21.28 0.27 4.11
C ARG A 113 -21.17 -0.39 5.46
N VAL A 114 -22.32 -0.68 6.07
CA VAL A 114 -22.41 -1.43 7.30
C VAL A 114 -22.60 -2.89 6.94
N LEU A 115 -21.66 -3.73 7.37
CA LEU A 115 -21.73 -5.17 7.16
C LEU A 115 -22.66 -5.82 8.19
N LYS A 116 -23.23 -6.97 7.85
CA LYS A 116 -23.95 -7.80 8.82
C LYS A 116 -23.00 -8.19 9.97
N PRO A 117 -23.46 -8.24 11.23
CA PRO A 117 -22.61 -8.62 12.36
C PRO A 117 -21.96 -9.99 12.14
N GLY A 118 -20.64 -10.09 12.40
CA GLY A 118 -19.87 -11.33 12.28
C GLY A 118 -19.36 -11.65 10.87
N GLU A 119 -19.81 -10.93 9.84
CA GLU A 119 -19.29 -11.10 8.48
C GLU A 119 -17.83 -10.65 8.38
N LYS A 120 -17.01 -11.49 7.75
CA LYS A 120 -15.61 -11.17 7.46
C LYS A 120 -15.48 -10.80 6.00
N VAL A 121 -14.77 -9.72 5.72
CA VAL A 121 -14.37 -9.31 4.37
C VAL A 121 -12.94 -9.72 4.16
N ASN A 122 -12.69 -10.58 3.16
CA ASN A 122 -11.33 -10.93 2.77
C ASN A 122 -10.72 -9.85 1.86
N MET A 123 -9.42 -9.92 1.60
CA MET A 123 -8.71 -8.88 0.82
C MET A 123 -9.20 -8.80 -0.63
N VAL A 124 -9.53 -9.93 -1.24
CA VAL A 124 -10.04 -9.99 -2.63
C VAL A 124 -11.40 -9.31 -2.72
N GLU A 125 -12.28 -9.57 -1.75
CA GLU A 125 -13.57 -8.92 -1.61
C GLU A 125 -13.41 -7.41 -1.38
N PHE A 126 -12.48 -7.01 -0.51
CA PHE A 126 -12.21 -5.59 -0.24
C PHE A 126 -11.82 -4.82 -1.50
N PHE A 127 -10.98 -5.41 -2.35
CA PHE A 127 -10.54 -4.79 -3.61
C PHE A 127 -11.45 -5.06 -4.80
N SER A 128 -12.57 -5.75 -4.62
CA SER A 128 -13.53 -5.98 -5.71
C SER A 128 -14.29 -4.70 -6.12
N GLY A 129 -14.93 -4.74 -7.28
CA GLY A 129 -15.77 -3.63 -7.75
C GLY A 129 -15.01 -2.32 -7.89
N ARG A 130 -15.54 -1.25 -7.28
CA ARG A 130 -14.96 0.11 -7.36
C ARG A 130 -13.54 0.22 -6.80
N ASN A 131 -13.19 -0.64 -5.84
CA ASN A 131 -11.88 -0.61 -5.18
C ASN A 131 -10.78 -1.26 -6.03
N LYS A 132 -11.14 -2.01 -7.09
CA LYS A 132 -10.17 -2.67 -7.97
C LYS A 132 -9.24 -1.66 -8.67
N ASN A 133 -9.79 -0.49 -8.98
CA ASN A 133 -9.03 0.60 -9.57
C ASN A 133 -7.90 1.12 -8.66
N ILE A 134 -7.99 0.94 -7.34
CA ILE A 134 -6.93 1.33 -6.39
C ILE A 134 -5.70 0.46 -6.63
N LEU A 135 -5.88 -0.86 -6.75
CA LEU A 135 -4.79 -1.79 -7.05
C LEU A 135 -4.23 -1.57 -8.45
N ARG A 136 -5.07 -1.27 -9.45
CA ARG A 136 -4.60 -0.93 -10.80
C ARG A 136 -3.68 0.28 -10.79
N LYS A 137 -4.10 1.37 -10.16
CA LYS A 137 -3.26 2.57 -10.01
C LYS A 137 -1.97 2.27 -9.26
N TYR A 138 -2.03 1.41 -8.24
CA TYR A 138 -0.84 1.03 -7.49
C TYR A 138 0.13 0.19 -8.31
N ALA A 139 -0.36 -0.76 -9.10
CA ALA A 139 0.45 -1.57 -10.00
C ALA A 139 1.13 -0.70 -11.08
N GLU A 140 0.38 0.20 -11.71
CA GLU A 140 0.89 1.16 -12.68
C GLU A 140 1.95 2.08 -12.06
N PHE A 141 1.73 2.56 -10.84
CA PHE A 141 2.69 3.36 -10.09
C PHE A 141 3.99 2.59 -9.82
N CYS A 142 3.89 1.32 -9.42
CA CYS A 142 5.04 0.45 -9.17
C CYS A 142 5.87 0.17 -10.44
N LYS A 143 5.23 0.15 -11.62
CA LYS A 143 5.91 -0.03 -12.91
C LYS A 143 6.75 1.18 -13.34
N GLN A 144 6.47 2.35 -12.79
CA GLN A 144 7.19 3.58 -13.11
C GLN A 144 8.57 3.66 -12.42
N GLY A 145 8.89 2.71 -11.55
CA GLY A 145 10.18 2.60 -10.86
C GLY A 145 10.04 2.61 -9.34
N GLY A 146 11.16 2.78 -8.65
CA GLY A 146 11.23 2.87 -7.21
C GLY A 146 10.49 4.09 -6.67
N PHE A 147 10.08 4.00 -5.41
CA PHE A 147 9.31 5.04 -4.75
C PHE A 147 9.66 5.15 -3.27
N SER A 148 9.33 6.30 -2.67
CA SER A 148 9.46 6.55 -1.23
C SER A 148 8.12 6.49 -0.51
N ILE A 149 8.13 6.05 0.75
CA ILE A 149 6.95 5.82 1.59
C ILE A 149 6.90 6.90 2.66
N ASN A 150 5.91 7.79 2.58
CA ASN A 150 5.69 8.87 3.53
C ASN A 150 4.31 8.76 4.20
N SER A 151 4.17 9.35 5.39
CA SER A 151 2.88 9.46 6.11
C SER A 151 2.18 10.80 5.89
#